data_AF-A0A165RAN6-F1
#
_entry.id   AF-A0A165RAN6-F1
#
_cell.length_a   1.000
_cell.length_b   1.000
_cell.length_c   1.000
_cell.angle_alpha   90.00
_cell.angle_beta   90.00
_cell.angle_gamma   90.00
#
_symmetry.space_group_name_H-M   'P 1'
#
loop_
_entity.id
_entity.type
_entity.pdbx_description
1 polymer ?
#
loop_
_entity_poly.entity_id
_entity_poly.type
_entity_poly.pdbx_seq_one_letter_code
_entity_poly.pdbx_strand_id
1 'polypeptide(L)'
;MSSYGFPHFAYGAYPGDGSPGGSGGNGHPYHYHQSQPVPSSPPYAICRWRNCGIVLDDLSGPGIKRHLLQFHAADMPPKGSAGQSHGGSPCMWDDGSGAGCCQVECRSAVAHGRHVSTVHLGQGRMVCQYCTKHFSRKDALKRHQEQYCPVLLHGPAYGAYGV
;
A
#
# COMPACT_ATOMS: atom_id res chain seq x y z
N MET A 1 64.37 3.64 16.16
CA MET A 1 63.15 4.13 16.86
C MET A 1 62.22 4.62 15.77
N SER A 2 61.06 4.06 15.41
CA SER A 2 60.23 2.98 15.92
C SER A 2 59.29 2.62 14.75
N SER A 3 59.39 1.40 14.19
CA SER A 3 58.38 0.34 14.27
C SER A 3 56.93 0.75 13.89
N TYR A 4 56.58 0.60 12.62
CA TYR A 4 55.17 0.49 12.20
C TYR A 4 54.76 -0.98 12.29
N GLY A 5 54.08 -1.35 13.38
CA GLY A 5 53.47 -2.66 13.57
C GLY A 5 52.01 -2.63 13.19
N PHE A 6 51.63 -3.33 12.13
CA PHE A 6 50.24 -3.66 11.82
C PHE A 6 49.88 -4.98 12.52
N PRO A 7 48.81 -5.04 13.34
CA PRO A 7 48.37 -6.30 13.91
C PRO A 7 47.68 -7.18 12.85
N HIS A 8 48.20 -8.41 12.73
CA HIS A 8 47.69 -9.49 11.91
C HIS A 8 46.42 -10.05 12.57
N PHE A 9 45.25 -9.89 11.95
CA PHE A 9 44.04 -10.55 12.41
C PHE A 9 44.11 -12.04 12.08
N ALA A 10 44.29 -12.86 13.10
CA ALA A 10 44.20 -14.31 13.01
C ALA A 10 42.74 -14.72 12.79
N TYR A 11 42.43 -15.27 11.61
CA TYR A 11 41.18 -15.99 11.40
C TYR A 11 41.29 -17.36 12.08
N GLY A 12 40.60 -17.51 13.20
CA GLY A 12 40.42 -18.78 13.89
C GLY A 12 39.57 -19.73 13.05
N ALA A 13 40.12 -20.92 12.81
CA ALA A 13 39.43 -22.06 12.24
C ALA A 13 38.43 -22.64 13.26
N TYR A 14 37.18 -22.83 12.84
CA TYR A 14 36.22 -23.65 13.59
C TYR A 14 36.22 -25.06 13.00
N PRO A 15 36.45 -26.11 13.81
CA PRO A 15 36.33 -27.49 13.37
C PRO A 15 34.87 -27.88 13.17
N GLY A 16 34.64 -28.70 12.15
CA GLY A 16 33.31 -29.18 11.79
C GLY A 16 32.78 -30.27 12.70
N ASP A 17 31.46 -30.35 12.73
CA ASP A 17 30.70 -31.53 13.09
C ASP A 17 29.87 -31.95 11.87
N GLY A 18 30.04 -33.21 11.49
CA GLY A 18 29.25 -33.86 10.46
C GLY A 18 28.24 -34.82 11.06
N SER A 19 27.24 -35.11 10.23
CA SER A 19 26.42 -36.34 10.18
C SER A 19 25.04 -36.28 10.88
N PRO A 20 24.15 -37.27 10.68
CA PRO A 20 23.20 -37.27 9.56
C PRO A 20 21.76 -37.63 10.01
N GLY A 21 20.81 -37.55 9.08
CA GLY A 21 19.62 -38.41 9.09
C GLY A 21 18.43 -37.95 9.93
N GLY A 22 17.30 -37.73 9.26
CA GLY A 22 16.02 -37.42 9.88
C GLY A 22 14.87 -37.46 8.88
N SER A 23 14.67 -38.62 8.26
CA SER A 23 13.48 -38.94 7.47
C SER A 23 12.27 -39.11 8.40
N GLY A 24 11.12 -38.56 7.99
CA GLY A 24 9.81 -39.02 8.48
C GLY A 24 9.03 -37.98 9.29
N GLY A 25 8.05 -37.35 8.64
CA GLY A 25 7.14 -36.41 9.30
C GLY A 25 5.90 -36.12 8.46
N ASN A 26 5.07 -37.15 8.28
CA ASN A 26 3.60 -37.10 8.14
C ASN A 26 2.99 -36.04 7.22
N GLY A 27 2.56 -36.49 6.03
CA GLY A 27 1.64 -35.77 5.17
C GLY A 27 0.36 -35.39 5.92
N HIS A 28 0.15 -34.09 6.06
CA HIS A 28 -1.01 -33.49 6.69
C HIS A 28 -2.11 -33.33 5.63
N PRO A 29 -3.26 -34.03 5.72
CA PRO A 29 -4.27 -34.04 4.66
C PRO A 29 -5.26 -32.90 4.86
N TYR A 30 -4.79 -31.66 4.94
CA TYR A 30 -5.68 -30.49 4.85
C TYR A 30 -5.03 -29.44 3.94
N HIS A 31 -5.09 -29.69 2.63
CA HIS A 31 -5.05 -28.60 1.67
C HIS A 31 -6.34 -27.80 1.87
N TYR A 32 -6.31 -26.85 2.81
CA TYR A 32 -7.30 -25.80 2.87
C TYR A 32 -7.15 -25.03 1.55
N HIS A 33 -8.04 -25.29 0.60
CA HIS A 33 -8.24 -24.38 -0.52
C HIS A 33 -8.78 -23.10 0.12
N GLN A 34 -7.85 -22.24 0.50
CA GLN A 34 -8.11 -20.88 0.92
C GLN A 34 -8.63 -20.18 -0.34
N SER A 35 -9.95 -20.26 -0.54
CA SER A 35 -10.66 -19.48 -1.55
C SER A 35 -10.39 -18.02 -1.22
N GLN A 36 -9.36 -17.46 -1.83
CA GLN A 36 -9.08 -16.05 -1.72
C GLN A 36 -10.33 -15.32 -2.22
N PRO A 37 -10.90 -14.39 -1.44
CA PRO A 37 -11.97 -13.54 -1.95
C PRO A 37 -11.37 -12.75 -3.11
N VAL A 38 -11.86 -13.02 -4.32
CA VAL A 38 -11.48 -12.28 -5.51
C VAL A 38 -11.71 -10.78 -5.24
N PRO A 39 -10.71 -9.90 -5.43
CA PRO A 39 -10.93 -8.47 -5.31
C PRO A 39 -11.92 -8.06 -6.40
N SER A 40 -13.11 -7.62 -6.00
CA SER A 40 -14.23 -7.27 -6.87
C SER A 40 -14.09 -5.93 -7.60
N SER A 41 -12.86 -5.40 -7.68
CA SER A 41 -12.52 -4.23 -8.48
C SER A 41 -11.40 -4.63 -9.45
N PRO A 42 -11.49 -4.28 -10.75
CA PRO A 42 -10.38 -4.50 -11.65
C PRO A 42 -9.11 -3.89 -11.02
N PRO A 43 -7.97 -4.60 -10.99
CA PRO A 43 -6.72 -4.10 -10.40
C PRO A 43 -6.15 -2.92 -11.19
N TYR A 44 -6.85 -2.46 -12.23
CA TYR A 44 -6.44 -1.43 -13.14
C TYR A 44 -7.50 -0.32 -13.21
N ALA A 45 -7.02 0.91 -13.39
CA ALA A 45 -7.85 2.08 -13.66
C ALA A 45 -7.27 2.87 -14.82
N ILE A 46 -8.07 3.71 -15.48
CA ILE A 46 -7.58 4.57 -16.56
C ILE A 46 -7.18 5.92 -15.97
N CYS A 47 -6.02 6.43 -16.35
CA CYS A 47 -5.60 7.78 -16.00
C CYS A 47 -6.50 8.80 -16.69
N ARG A 48 -7.24 9.60 -15.90
CA ARG A 48 -8.15 10.65 -16.40
C ARG A 48 -7.56 12.05 -16.28
N TRP A 49 -6.23 12.13 -16.16
CA TRP A 49 -5.52 13.40 -16.12
C TRP A 49 -5.58 14.07 -17.50
N ARG A 50 -6.32 15.19 -17.64
CA ARG A 50 -6.49 15.90 -18.92
C ARG A 50 -6.75 14.98 -20.12
N ASN A 51 -7.55 13.94 -19.94
CA ASN A 51 -7.87 12.97 -20.99
C ASN A 51 -6.70 12.03 -21.42
N CYS A 52 -5.74 11.73 -20.53
CA CYS A 52 -4.57 10.88 -20.77
C CYS A 52 -4.87 9.46 -21.32
N GLY A 53 -5.75 8.70 -20.66
CA GLY A 53 -6.21 7.40 -21.17
C GLY A 53 -5.28 6.20 -20.92
N ILE A 54 -4.10 6.38 -20.31
CA ILE A 54 -3.18 5.27 -20.01
C ILE A 54 -3.72 4.41 -18.86
N VAL A 55 -3.60 3.09 -18.99
CA VAL A 55 -3.96 2.12 -17.94
C VAL A 55 -2.93 2.17 -16.80
N LEU A 56 -3.43 2.31 -15.58
CA LEU A 56 -2.68 2.30 -14.33
C LEU A 56 -2.77 0.91 -13.70
N ASP A 57 -1.62 0.26 -13.57
CA ASP A 57 -1.45 -1.06 -12.93
C ASP A 57 -1.23 -0.98 -11.41
N ASP A 58 -0.72 0.16 -10.94
CA ASP A 58 -0.47 0.42 -9.53
C ASP A 58 -1.23 1.69 -9.09
N LEU A 59 -2.37 1.45 -8.44
CA LEU A 59 -3.26 2.52 -7.99
C LEU A 59 -2.80 3.14 -6.65
N SER A 60 -1.69 2.69 -6.09
CA SER A 60 -1.11 3.25 -4.87
C SER A 60 -0.55 4.65 -5.09
N GLY A 61 -0.43 5.45 -4.03
CA GLY A 61 0.18 6.78 -4.10
C GLY A 61 1.55 6.81 -4.79
N PRO A 62 2.50 5.90 -4.47
CA PRO A 62 3.77 5.77 -5.19
C PRO A 62 3.64 5.41 -6.67
N GLY A 63 2.76 4.46 -7.03
CA GLY A 63 2.51 4.07 -8.42
C GLY A 63 1.96 5.20 -9.26
N ILE A 64 0.95 5.89 -8.74
CA ILE A 64 0.38 7.08 -9.38
C ILE A 64 1.42 8.18 -9.50
N LYS A 65 2.21 8.46 -8.45
CA LYS A 65 3.30 9.45 -8.52
C LYS A 65 4.28 9.12 -9.66
N ARG A 66 4.69 7.85 -9.78
CA ARG A 66 5.61 7.41 -10.84
C ARG A 66 5.00 7.67 -12.22
N HIS A 67 3.73 7.30 -12.42
CA HIS A 67 3.01 7.58 -13.65
C HIS A 67 2.94 9.08 -13.96
N LEU A 68 2.55 9.91 -12.98
CA LEU A 68 2.43 11.35 -13.13
C LEU A 68 3.77 12.01 -13.47
N LEU A 69 4.88 11.57 -12.86
CA LEU A 69 6.21 12.08 -13.21
C LEU A 69 6.68 11.63 -14.59
N GLN A 70 6.22 10.48 -15.08
CA GLN A 70 6.63 9.94 -16.37
C GLN A 70 5.86 10.56 -17.53
N PHE A 71 4.55 10.74 -17.38
CA PHE A 71 3.67 11.18 -18.47
C PHE A 71 3.17 12.63 -18.31
N HIS A 72 3.23 13.19 -17.10
CA HIS A 72 2.71 14.52 -16.76
C HIS A 72 3.74 15.38 -16.02
N ALA A 73 5.03 15.20 -16.32
CA ALA A 73 6.14 15.90 -15.65
C ALA A 73 5.99 17.43 -15.67
N ALA A 74 5.46 17.99 -16.75
CA ALA A 74 5.24 19.43 -16.92
C ALA A 74 4.15 20.00 -15.98
N ASP A 75 3.22 19.15 -15.55
CA ASP A 75 2.12 19.52 -14.65
C ASP A 75 2.50 19.32 -13.17
N MET A 76 3.64 18.67 -12.91
CA MET A 76 4.14 18.41 -11.56
C MET A 76 4.92 19.62 -11.03
N PRO A 77 4.86 19.89 -9.71
CA PRO A 77 5.62 20.99 -9.15
C PRO A 77 7.11 20.70 -9.31
N PRO A 78 7.93 21.72 -9.61
CA PRO A 78 9.36 21.54 -9.81
C PRO A 78 9.97 20.93 -8.56
N LYS A 79 10.94 20.03 -8.74
CA LYS A 79 11.76 19.55 -7.63
C LYS A 79 12.56 20.75 -7.10
N GLY A 80 12.08 21.36 -6.02
CA GLY A 80 12.78 22.46 -5.38
C GLY A 80 14.20 22.04 -5.00
N SER A 81 15.19 22.75 -5.52
CA SER A 81 16.55 22.71 -5.02
C SER A 81 16.54 23.26 -3.60
N ALA A 82 16.84 22.39 -2.62
CA ALA A 82 17.12 22.71 -1.22
C ALA A 82 16.47 24.01 -0.67
N GLY A 83 15.24 23.89 -0.20
CA GLY A 83 14.65 24.87 0.75
C GLY A 83 13.79 25.99 0.17
N GLN A 84 13.65 26.12 -1.15
CA GLN A 84 12.73 27.09 -1.75
C GLN A 84 11.44 26.39 -2.22
N SER A 85 10.34 26.64 -1.49
CA SER A 85 9.02 26.17 -1.86
C SER A 85 8.49 26.99 -3.04
N HIS A 86 8.86 26.58 -4.25
CA HIS A 86 8.09 26.96 -5.43
C HIS A 86 6.68 26.38 -5.24
N GLY A 87 5.65 27.21 -5.45
CA GLY A 87 4.26 26.90 -5.12
C GLY A 87 3.76 25.55 -5.63
N GLY A 88 2.63 25.09 -5.08
CA GLY A 88 1.99 23.86 -5.54
C GLY A 88 1.47 23.98 -6.97
N SER A 89 1.16 22.84 -7.58
CA SER A 89 0.44 22.78 -8.85
C SER A 89 -0.95 22.15 -8.66
N PRO A 90 -1.95 22.54 -9.48
CA PRO A 90 -3.31 22.03 -9.34
C PRO A 90 -3.46 20.60 -9.89
N CYS A 91 -4.30 19.81 -9.24
CA CYS A 91 -4.71 18.50 -9.73
C CYS A 91 -5.59 18.64 -10.99
N MET A 92 -5.23 17.99 -12.09
CA MET A 92 -5.99 18.05 -13.35
C MET A 92 -6.72 16.75 -13.69
N TRP A 93 -7.11 16.02 -12.66
CA TRP A 93 -7.93 14.82 -12.83
C TRP A 93 -9.37 15.19 -13.18
N ASP A 94 -9.92 14.49 -14.17
CA ASP A 94 -11.32 14.59 -14.59
C ASP A 94 -12.11 13.37 -14.09
N ASP A 95 -13.14 13.61 -13.28
CA ASP A 95 -14.03 12.56 -12.79
C ASP A 95 -15.15 12.19 -13.79
N GLY A 96 -15.22 12.88 -14.93
CA GLY A 96 -16.24 12.71 -15.95
C GLY A 96 -17.64 13.13 -15.51
N SER A 97 -17.75 13.88 -14.41
CA SER A 97 -19.02 14.42 -13.93
C SER A 97 -19.50 15.63 -14.76
N GLY A 98 -18.68 16.11 -15.70
CA GLY A 98 -18.95 17.33 -16.48
C GLY A 98 -18.67 18.62 -15.70
N ALA A 99 -18.28 18.54 -14.42
CA ALA A 99 -17.92 19.69 -13.59
C ALA A 99 -16.51 20.23 -13.84
N GLY A 100 -15.74 19.57 -14.71
CA GLY A 100 -14.35 19.92 -15.03
C GLY A 100 -13.33 19.22 -14.12
N CYS A 101 -12.08 19.69 -14.19
CA CYS A 101 -10.96 19.08 -13.45
C CYS A 101 -11.01 19.41 -11.94
N CYS A 102 -10.40 18.55 -11.12
CA CYS A 102 -10.39 18.68 -9.65
C CYS A 102 -9.78 19.99 -9.10
N GLN A 103 -8.74 20.53 -9.73
CA GLN A 103 -8.04 21.79 -9.40
C GLN A 103 -7.51 21.95 -7.96
N VAL A 104 -7.51 20.89 -7.13
CA VAL A 104 -6.92 20.95 -5.78
C VAL A 104 -5.41 21.16 -5.87
N GLU A 105 -4.91 22.20 -5.19
CA GLU A 105 -3.47 22.50 -5.16
C GLU A 105 -2.69 21.48 -4.34
N CYS A 106 -1.72 20.84 -4.98
CA CYS A 106 -0.83 19.87 -4.36
C CYS A 106 0.61 20.39 -4.37
N ARG A 107 1.22 20.47 -3.18
CA ARG A 107 2.55 21.07 -2.96
C ARG A 107 3.73 20.21 -3.42
N SER A 108 3.50 18.96 -3.81
CA SER A 108 4.56 18.05 -4.28
C SER A 108 3.99 16.93 -5.17
N ALA A 109 4.85 16.27 -5.93
CA ALA A 109 4.46 15.07 -6.69
C ALA A 109 3.98 13.91 -5.78
N VAL A 110 4.48 13.84 -4.54
CA VAL A 110 4.02 12.87 -3.54
C VAL A 110 2.58 13.20 -3.10
N ALA A 111 2.29 14.48 -2.89
CA ALA A 111 0.94 14.91 -2.54
C ALA A 111 -0.06 14.59 -3.65
N HIS A 112 0.31 14.82 -4.92
CA HIS A 112 -0.50 14.43 -6.07
C HIS A 112 -0.80 12.93 -6.11
N GLY A 113 0.23 12.08 -5.98
CA GLY A 113 0.04 10.63 -6.00
C GLY A 113 -0.94 10.14 -4.92
N ARG A 114 -0.78 10.62 -3.68
CA ARG A 114 -1.70 10.29 -2.58
C ARG A 114 -3.11 10.85 -2.81
N HIS A 115 -3.23 12.08 -3.28
CA HIS A 115 -4.51 12.73 -3.54
C HIS A 115 -5.30 11.94 -4.59
N VAL A 116 -4.71 11.67 -5.75
CA VAL A 116 -5.36 10.93 -6.84
C VAL A 116 -5.76 9.52 -6.39
N SER A 117 -4.85 8.81 -5.73
CA SER A 117 -5.08 7.45 -5.22
C SER A 117 -6.29 7.40 -4.27
N THR A 118 -6.41 8.34 -3.34
CA THR A 118 -7.46 8.31 -2.30
C THR A 118 -8.79 8.95 -2.71
N VAL A 119 -8.74 10.07 -3.44
CA VAL A 119 -9.91 10.87 -3.80
C VAL A 119 -10.56 10.35 -5.07
N HIS A 120 -9.77 10.07 -6.11
CA HIS A 120 -10.31 9.69 -7.42
C HIS A 120 -10.37 8.18 -7.62
N LEU A 121 -9.34 7.45 -7.17
CA LEU A 121 -9.27 6.00 -7.34
C LEU A 121 -9.83 5.21 -6.16
N GLY A 122 -10.19 5.90 -5.06
CA GLY A 122 -10.77 5.29 -3.87
C GLY A 122 -9.83 4.29 -3.15
N GLN A 123 -8.55 4.28 -3.49
CA GLN A 123 -7.57 3.35 -2.95
C GLN A 123 -7.23 3.68 -1.50
N GLY A 124 -6.92 2.62 -0.74
CA GLY A 124 -6.72 2.72 0.71
C GLY A 124 -8.01 2.80 1.51
N ARG A 125 -9.19 2.76 0.86
CA ARG A 125 -10.45 2.48 1.55
C ARG A 125 -10.52 0.98 1.80
N MET A 126 -10.56 0.61 3.07
CA MET A 126 -10.75 -0.77 3.47
C MET A 126 -12.21 -1.00 3.81
N VAL A 127 -12.74 -2.10 3.29
CA VAL A 127 -14.16 -2.43 3.41
C VAL A 127 -14.33 -3.45 4.53
N CYS A 128 -15.29 -3.23 5.40
CA CYS A 128 -15.71 -4.25 6.35
C CYS A 128 -16.42 -5.38 5.60
N GLN A 129 -15.89 -6.60 5.66
CA GLN A 129 -16.49 -7.76 5.01
C GLN A 129 -17.89 -8.14 5.52
N TYR A 130 -18.27 -7.67 6.71
CA TYR A 130 -19.54 -8.01 7.35
C TYR A 130 -20.65 -7.00 7.03
N CYS A 131 -20.35 -5.71 7.05
CA CYS A 131 -21.35 -4.65 6.86
C CYS A 131 -21.09 -3.76 5.64
N THR A 132 -20.04 -4.04 4.87
CA THR A 132 -19.61 -3.29 3.66
C THR A 132 -19.28 -1.82 3.88
N LYS A 133 -19.12 -1.38 5.14
CA LYS A 133 -18.75 0.01 5.47
C LYS A 133 -17.28 0.29 5.11
N HIS A 134 -17.03 1.47 4.55
CA HIS A 134 -15.71 1.92 4.10
C HIS A 134 -14.95 2.65 5.20
N PHE A 135 -13.66 2.36 5.34
CA PHE A 135 -12.76 2.98 6.29
C PHE A 135 -11.48 3.43 5.61
N SER A 136 -10.96 4.61 5.94
CA SER A 136 -9.70 5.12 5.40
C SER A 136 -8.45 4.59 6.11
N ARG A 137 -8.62 3.82 7.21
CA ARG A 137 -7.53 3.34 8.08
C ARG A 137 -7.76 1.91 8.58
N LYS A 138 -6.66 1.18 8.81
CA LYS A 138 -6.65 -0.19 9.37
C LYS A 138 -7.10 -0.29 10.80
N ASP A 139 -6.64 0.61 11.64
CA ASP A 139 -7.04 0.61 13.04
C ASP A 139 -8.53 0.98 13.21
N ALA A 140 -9.06 1.78 12.29
CA ALA A 140 -10.48 2.14 12.27
C ALA A 140 -11.35 0.98 11.81
N LEU A 141 -10.93 0.24 10.77
CA LEU A 141 -11.60 -0.99 10.36
C LEU A 141 -11.58 -2.03 11.49
N LYS A 142 -10.43 -2.25 12.13
CA LYS A 142 -10.27 -3.23 13.21
C LYS A 142 -11.21 -2.93 14.39
N ARG A 143 -11.17 -1.69 14.91
CA ARG A 143 -12.11 -1.27 15.97
C ARG A 143 -13.57 -1.39 15.55
N HIS A 144 -13.88 -1.07 14.29
CA HIS A 144 -15.23 -1.23 13.78
C HIS A 144 -15.67 -2.70 13.79
N GLN A 145 -14.83 -3.62 13.31
CA GLN A 145 -15.13 -5.06 13.35
C GLN A 145 -15.30 -5.56 14.78
N GLU A 146 -14.47 -5.10 15.70
CA GLU A 146 -14.50 -5.55 17.11
C GLU A 146 -15.69 -4.99 17.90
N GLN A 147 -16.06 -3.72 17.69
CA GLN A 147 -16.94 -3.01 18.63
C GLN A 147 -18.18 -2.37 18.02
N TYR A 148 -18.20 -2.11 16.71
CA TYR A 148 -19.21 -1.23 16.08
C TYR A 148 -19.83 -1.83 14.82
N CYS A 149 -19.56 -3.10 14.50
CA CYS A 149 -20.08 -3.72 13.31
C CYS A 149 -21.53 -4.14 13.55
N PRO A 150 -22.53 -3.54 12.89
CA PRO A 150 -23.94 -3.83 13.16
C PRO A 150 -24.28 -5.29 12.91
N VAL A 151 -23.60 -5.95 11.96
CA VAL A 151 -23.79 -7.39 11.69
C VAL A 151 -23.23 -8.28 12.80
N LEU A 152 -22.14 -7.88 13.46
CA LEU A 152 -21.56 -8.62 14.59
C LEU A 152 -22.23 -8.27 15.92
N LEU A 153 -22.78 -7.06 16.05
CA LEU A 153 -23.49 -6.60 17.24
C LEU A 153 -24.96 -7.04 17.28
N HIS A 154 -25.60 -7.28 16.12
CA HIS A 154 -27.01 -7.70 16.03
C HIS A 154 -27.18 -9.18 15.62
N GLY A 155 -26.09 -9.96 15.49
CA GLY A 155 -26.14 -11.42 15.30
C GLY A 155 -26.26 -12.16 16.63
N PRO A 156 -26.86 -13.37 16.68
CA PRO A 156 -27.09 -14.07 17.94
C PRO A 156 -25.74 -14.37 18.58
N ALA A 157 -25.67 -14.13 19.89
CA ALA A 157 -24.53 -14.36 20.77
C ALA A 157 -23.58 -15.44 20.25
N TYR A 158 -22.45 -15.03 19.67
CA TYR A 158 -21.27 -15.87 19.61
C TYR A 158 -20.83 -16.09 21.07
N GLY A 159 -21.10 -17.31 21.56
CA GLY A 159 -20.97 -17.74 22.96
C GLY A 159 -19.68 -17.26 23.63
N ALA A 160 -19.69 -16.92 24.91
CA ALA A 160 -19.85 -17.90 25.99
C ALA A 160 -18.90 -19.10 25.81
N TYR A 161 -17.60 -18.84 25.76
CA TYR A 161 -16.58 -19.79 26.22
C TYR A 161 -15.69 -19.08 27.24
N GLY A 162 -16.17 -19.09 28.48
CA GLY A 162 -15.35 -18.89 29.67
C GLY A 162 -15.68 -20.05 30.59
N VAL A 163 -14.88 -21.10 30.51
CA VAL A 163 -14.79 -22.16 31.53
C VAL A 163 -13.94 -21.61 32.67
#